data_AF-A0A2U3KBE4-F1
#
_entry.id   AF-A0A2U3KBE4-F1
#
_cell.length_a   1.000
_cell.length_b   1.000
_cell.length_c   1.000
_cell.angle_alpha   90.00
_cell.angle_beta   90.00
_cell.angle_gamma   90.00
#
_symmetry.space_group_name_H-M   'P 1'
#
loop_
_entity.id
_entity.type
_entity.pdbx_description
1 polymer ?
#
loop_
_entity_poly.entity_id
_entity_poly.type
_entity_poly.pdbx_seq_one_letter_code
_entity_poly.pdbx_strand_id
1 'polypeptide(L)'
;MRYLLLLAFAMPAFAQKAETDQPVLQTLLAEVQQLRLAIERSTLLGTRAQIALSRLQMDEGTAAKLSQELSEVRRQALSMATKRAELSERTKDLEARTPPQGMTPEQWQFEIKQSKIELEEIAAAEQERTAREAELVGQFQAAQNQLAQSRAAISEMERSLDAAIQQLLKPH
;
A
#
# COMPACT_ATOMS: atom_id res chain seq x y z
N MET A 1 49.84 0.79 -84.71
CA MET A 1 51.27 0.91 -84.33
C MET A 1 51.45 2.09 -83.38
N ARG A 2 51.85 1.81 -82.14
CA ARG A 2 52.50 2.63 -81.10
C ARG A 2 51.89 2.46 -79.69
N TYR A 3 52.51 1.49 -79.04
CA TYR A 3 52.69 1.15 -77.63
C TYR A 3 52.63 2.28 -76.59
N LEU A 4 51.88 2.01 -75.50
CA LEU A 4 52.31 1.88 -74.10
C LEU A 4 53.74 2.33 -73.73
N LEU A 5 53.88 3.19 -72.70
CA LEU A 5 54.57 2.91 -71.42
C LEU A 5 54.76 4.15 -70.50
N LEU A 6 54.24 4.02 -69.26
CA LEU A 6 54.74 4.49 -67.93
C LEU A 6 55.62 5.76 -67.82
N LEU A 7 55.33 6.64 -66.85
CA LEU A 7 55.85 6.54 -65.45
C LEU A 7 55.48 7.78 -64.59
N ALA A 8 55.03 7.49 -63.36
CA ALA A 8 55.21 8.24 -62.11
C ALA A 8 55.06 9.77 -62.06
N PHE A 9 54.01 10.20 -61.34
CA PHE A 9 54.25 11.14 -60.25
C PHE A 9 53.38 10.75 -59.04
N ALA A 10 54.02 10.11 -58.07
CA ALA A 10 53.48 9.91 -56.75
C ALA A 10 53.60 11.23 -55.99
N MET A 11 52.46 11.84 -55.64
CA MET A 11 52.40 12.81 -54.55
C MET A 11 51.83 12.11 -53.32
N PRO A 12 52.62 11.88 -52.26
CA PRO A 12 52.09 11.54 -50.96
C PRO A 12 51.74 12.86 -50.25
N ALA A 13 50.46 13.21 -50.20
CA ALA A 13 50.03 14.37 -49.41
C ALA A 13 48.59 14.19 -48.89
N PHE A 14 48.43 13.29 -47.92
CA PHE A 14 47.49 13.45 -46.80
C PHE A 14 48.05 12.69 -45.59
N ALA A 15 49.18 13.19 -45.09
CA ALA A 15 49.65 12.94 -43.74
C ALA A 15 49.41 14.22 -42.94
N GLN A 16 48.15 14.51 -42.59
CA GLN A 16 47.83 15.47 -41.54
C GLN A 16 46.70 14.91 -40.66
N LYS A 17 47.08 14.63 -39.40
CA LYS A 17 46.25 14.34 -38.22
C LYS A 17 45.59 12.96 -38.13
N ALA A 18 46.39 11.91 -37.97
CA ALA A 18 45.95 10.71 -37.24
C ALA A 18 46.09 10.86 -35.70
N GLU A 19 46.80 11.90 -35.23
CA GLU A 19 47.18 12.05 -33.82
C GLU A 19 46.16 12.84 -32.98
N THR A 20 45.22 13.57 -33.62
CA THR A 20 44.22 14.39 -32.91
C THR A 20 42.85 13.69 -32.76
N ASP A 21 42.54 12.67 -33.57
CA ASP A 21 41.24 11.96 -33.51
C ASP A 21 41.19 10.91 -32.39
N GLN A 22 42.33 10.35 -32.01
CA GLN A 22 42.40 9.30 -30.99
C GLN A 22 41.96 9.77 -29.58
N PRO A 23 42.33 10.96 -29.08
CA PRO A 23 41.78 11.47 -27.82
C PRO A 23 40.28 11.79 -27.92
N VAL A 24 39.82 12.35 -29.04
CA VAL A 24 38.39 12.68 -29.25
C VAL A 24 37.52 11.43 -29.29
N LEU A 25 37.98 10.38 -29.98
CA LEU A 25 37.30 9.08 -30.03
C LEU A 25 37.26 8.40 -28.65
N GLN A 26 38.33 8.50 -27.86
CA GLN A 26 38.33 7.98 -26.49
C GLN A 26 37.36 8.74 -25.58
N THR A 27 37.30 10.07 -25.71
CA THR A 27 36.31 10.90 -24.98
C THR A 27 34.88 10.51 -25.33
N LEU A 28 34.56 10.37 -26.63
CA LEU A 28 33.24 9.94 -27.08
C LEU A 28 32.89 8.52 -26.60
N LEU A 29 33.84 7.58 -26.60
CA LEU A 29 33.63 6.24 -26.07
C LEU A 29 33.33 6.25 -24.56
N ALA A 30 34.03 7.10 -23.80
CA ALA A 30 33.78 7.29 -22.38
C ALA A 30 32.40 7.90 -22.13
N GLU A 31 32.00 8.92 -22.90
CA GLU A 31 30.67 9.54 -22.81
C GLU A 31 29.55 8.55 -23.16
N VAL A 32 29.71 7.73 -24.20
CA VAL A 32 28.72 6.70 -24.57
C VAL A 32 28.62 5.61 -23.50
N GLN A 33 29.74 5.18 -22.90
CA GLN A 33 29.72 4.26 -21.77
C GLN A 33 29.00 4.86 -20.56
N GLN A 34 29.27 6.14 -20.24
CA GLN A 34 28.58 6.85 -19.17
C GLN A 34 27.08 6.97 -19.46
N LEU A 35 26.69 7.29 -20.70
CA LEU A 35 25.28 7.40 -21.12
C LEU A 35 24.57 6.05 -21.01
N ARG A 36 25.20 4.96 -21.45
CA ARG A 36 24.67 3.60 -21.31
C ARG A 36 24.45 3.24 -19.84
N LEU A 37 25.44 3.51 -18.99
CA LEU A 37 25.35 3.26 -17.56
C LEU A 37 24.22 4.09 -16.91
N ALA A 38 24.05 5.34 -17.34
CA ALA A 38 22.97 6.20 -16.89
C ALA A 38 21.59 5.68 -17.31
N ILE A 39 21.45 5.19 -18.55
CA ILE A 39 20.20 4.58 -19.06
C ILE A 39 19.87 3.29 -18.31
N GLU A 40 20.85 2.40 -18.11
CA GLU A 40 20.66 1.15 -17.37
C GLU A 40 20.21 1.43 -15.92
N ARG A 41 20.85 2.41 -15.26
CA ARG A 41 20.46 2.87 -13.92
C ARG A 41 19.04 3.45 -13.91
N SER A 42 18.74 4.36 -14.84
CA SER A 42 17.42 4.99 -14.96
C SER A 42 16.31 3.97 -15.18
N THR A 43 16.56 2.94 -15.97
CA THR A 43 15.57 1.88 -16.26
C THR A 43 15.30 1.02 -15.03
N LEU A 44 16.35 0.61 -14.31
CA LEU A 44 16.22 -0.14 -13.06
C LEU A 44 15.50 0.70 -11.98
N LEU A 45 15.77 2.00 -11.92
CA LEU A 45 15.11 2.89 -10.99
C LEU A 45 13.64 3.10 -11.31
N GLY A 46 13.29 3.29 -12.59
CA GLY A 46 11.90 3.41 -13.03
C GLY A 46 11.07 2.17 -12.70
N THR A 47 11.61 0.97 -12.94
CA THR A 47 10.94 -0.30 -12.57
C THR A 47 10.74 -0.44 -11.06
N ARG A 48 11.74 -0.05 -10.24
CA ARG A 48 11.63 -0.05 -8.77
C ARG A 48 10.58 0.93 -8.27
N ALA A 49 10.51 2.13 -8.85
CA ALA A 49 9.50 3.13 -8.51
C ALA A 49 8.08 2.63 -8.84
N GLN A 50 7.90 1.98 -10.00
CA GLN A 50 6.61 1.40 -10.39
C GLN A 50 6.17 0.28 -9.43
N ILE A 51 7.09 -0.58 -8.99
CA ILE A 51 6.81 -1.61 -7.98
C ILE A 51 6.42 -0.97 -6.65
N ALA A 52 7.14 0.06 -6.21
CA ALA A 52 6.87 0.75 -4.95
C ALA A 52 5.49 1.42 -4.98
N LEU A 53 5.14 2.09 -6.08
CA LEU A 53 3.83 2.69 -6.27
C LEU A 53 2.71 1.65 -6.30
N SER A 54 2.91 0.52 -6.99
CA SER A 54 1.93 -0.57 -7.01
C SER A 54 1.68 -1.13 -5.60
N ARG A 55 2.75 -1.31 -4.80
CA ARG A 55 2.61 -1.72 -3.39
C ARG A 55 1.86 -0.69 -2.57
N LEU A 56 2.19 0.59 -2.72
CA LEU A 56 1.47 1.67 -2.04
C LEU A 56 -0.03 1.63 -2.34
N GLN A 57 -0.41 1.48 -3.61
CA GLN A 57 -1.82 1.39 -4.01
C GLN A 57 -2.53 0.17 -3.38
N MET A 58 -1.83 -0.98 -3.29
CA MET A 58 -2.37 -2.17 -2.63
C MET A 58 -2.55 -1.95 -1.12
N ASP A 59 -1.57 -1.33 -0.46
CA ASP A 59 -1.62 -1.00 0.97
C ASP A 59 -2.76 -0.01 1.26
N GLU A 60 -2.91 1.04 0.44
CA GLU A 60 -4.01 2.02 0.54
C GLU A 60 -5.38 1.34 0.35
N GLY A 61 -5.50 0.46 -0.65
CA GLY A 61 -6.72 -0.29 -0.89
C GLY A 61 -7.07 -1.22 0.29
N THR A 62 -6.07 -1.83 0.91
CA THR A 62 -6.26 -2.69 2.10
C THR A 62 -6.70 -1.87 3.31
N ALA A 63 -6.04 -0.75 3.58
CA ALA A 63 -6.41 0.16 4.66
C ALA A 63 -7.83 0.72 4.48
N ALA A 64 -8.21 1.08 3.24
CA ALA A 64 -9.55 1.59 2.93
C ALA A 64 -10.63 0.53 3.20
N LYS A 65 -10.41 -0.72 2.79
CA LYS A 65 -11.33 -1.83 3.05
C LYS A 65 -11.52 -2.08 4.54
N LEU A 66 -10.42 -2.21 5.28
CA LEU A 66 -10.46 -2.41 6.73
C LEU A 66 -11.14 -1.25 7.45
N SER A 67 -10.93 -0.01 6.99
CA SER A 67 -11.64 1.16 7.54
C SER A 67 -13.15 1.09 7.31
N GLN A 68 -13.60 0.62 6.13
CA GLN A 68 -15.03 0.46 5.83
C GLN A 68 -15.64 -0.66 6.68
N GLU A 69 -14.97 -1.82 6.77
CA GLU A 69 -15.42 -2.94 7.59
C GLU A 69 -15.49 -2.57 9.07
N LEU A 70 -14.50 -1.85 9.60
CA LEU A 70 -14.51 -1.36 10.97
C LEU A 70 -15.66 -0.39 11.23
N SER A 71 -15.93 0.53 10.28
CA SER A 71 -17.07 1.44 10.39
C SER A 71 -18.40 0.68 10.40
N GLU A 72 -18.52 -0.39 9.62
CA GLU A 72 -19.73 -1.20 9.56
C GLU A 72 -19.94 -1.98 10.86
N VAL A 73 -18.90 -2.65 11.37
CA VAL A 73 -18.98 -3.38 12.63
C VAL A 73 -19.32 -2.46 13.79
N ARG A 74 -18.77 -1.25 13.85
CA ARG A 74 -19.12 -0.24 14.87
C ARG A 74 -20.58 0.17 14.83
N ARG A 75 -21.14 0.39 13.63
CA ARG A 75 -22.57 0.70 13.47
C ARG A 75 -23.45 -0.44 13.96
N GLN A 76 -23.08 -1.68 13.64
CA GLN A 76 -23.80 -2.86 14.07
C GLN A 76 -23.70 -3.05 15.60
N ALA A 77 -22.53 -2.81 16.20
CA ALA A 77 -22.32 -2.86 17.64
C ALA A 77 -23.20 -1.84 18.38
N LEU A 78 -23.27 -0.60 17.90
CA LEU A 78 -24.16 0.43 18.48
C LEU A 78 -25.65 0.04 18.41
N SER A 79 -26.08 -0.52 17.28
CA SER A 79 -27.44 -1.03 17.12
C SER A 79 -27.75 -2.16 18.12
N MET A 80 -26.82 -3.09 18.31
CA MET A 80 -26.97 -4.19 19.26
C MET A 80 -26.95 -3.72 20.72
N ALA A 81 -26.05 -2.81 21.08
CA ALA A 81 -25.99 -2.23 22.42
C ALA A 81 -27.31 -1.54 22.80
N THR A 82 -27.94 -0.85 21.84
CA THR A 82 -29.26 -0.22 22.02
C THR A 82 -30.35 -1.27 22.27
N LYS A 83 -30.40 -2.32 21.44
CA LYS A 83 -31.36 -3.43 21.60
C LYS A 83 -31.19 -4.15 22.94
N ARG A 84 -29.94 -4.37 23.36
CA ARG A 84 -29.63 -4.99 24.65
C ARG A 84 -30.11 -4.12 25.80
N ALA A 85 -29.91 -2.81 25.73
CA ALA A 85 -30.38 -1.89 26.75
C ALA A 85 -31.91 -1.94 26.89
N GLU A 86 -32.63 -1.89 25.76
CA GLU A 86 -34.09 -2.00 25.72
C GLU A 86 -34.60 -3.33 26.30
N LEU A 87 -34.02 -4.46 25.90
CA LEU A 87 -34.41 -5.77 26.44
C LEU A 87 -34.03 -5.95 27.90
N SER A 88 -32.91 -5.36 28.35
CA SER A 88 -32.53 -5.37 29.76
C SER A 88 -33.54 -4.59 30.60
N GLU A 89 -34.00 -3.44 30.11
CA GLU A 89 -35.04 -2.65 30.76
C GLU A 89 -36.38 -3.38 30.77
N ARG A 90 -36.80 -3.95 29.63
CA ARG A 90 -38.02 -4.77 29.54
C ARG A 90 -37.98 -5.94 30.51
N THR A 91 -36.86 -6.66 30.57
CA THR A 91 -36.70 -7.81 31.46
C THR A 91 -36.79 -7.39 32.93
N LYS A 92 -36.15 -6.28 33.32
CA LYS A 92 -36.26 -5.74 34.69
C LYS A 92 -37.69 -5.32 35.04
N ASP A 93 -38.40 -4.71 34.09
CA ASP A 93 -39.80 -4.30 34.27
C ASP A 93 -40.73 -5.52 34.44
N LEU A 94 -40.52 -6.58 33.65
CA LEU A 94 -41.23 -7.86 33.83
C LEU A 94 -40.92 -8.48 35.20
N GLU A 95 -39.67 -8.46 35.67
CA GLU A 95 -39.31 -9.00 36.99
C GLU A 95 -39.92 -8.21 38.15
N ALA A 96 -40.08 -6.89 38.00
CA ALA A 96 -40.62 -6.01 39.04
C ALA A 96 -42.15 -6.07 39.17
N ARG A 97 -42.85 -6.55 38.13
CA ARG A 97 -44.32 -6.59 38.07
C ARG A 97 -44.89 -7.92 38.57
N THR A 98 -46.09 -7.85 39.12
CA THR A 98 -46.90 -9.04 39.42
C THR A 98 -47.53 -9.61 38.14
N PRO A 99 -47.86 -10.92 38.12
CA PRO A 99 -48.53 -11.54 36.98
C PRO A 99 -49.77 -10.76 36.55
N PRO A 100 -49.96 -10.49 35.25
CA PRO A 100 -51.17 -9.83 34.75
C PRO A 100 -52.42 -10.68 34.97
N GLN A 101 -53.59 -10.04 35.04
CA GLN A 101 -54.86 -10.75 35.19
C GLN A 101 -55.08 -11.74 34.05
N GLY A 102 -55.43 -12.99 34.39
CA GLY A 102 -55.63 -14.07 33.42
C GLY A 102 -54.39 -14.91 33.12
N MET A 103 -53.22 -14.58 33.70
CA MET A 103 -51.99 -15.36 33.57
C MET A 103 -51.65 -16.09 34.88
N THR A 104 -51.26 -17.36 34.79
CA THR A 104 -50.79 -18.09 35.99
C THR A 104 -49.38 -17.67 36.37
N PRO A 105 -48.97 -17.83 37.65
CA PRO A 105 -47.60 -17.58 38.07
C PRO A 105 -46.55 -18.37 37.26
N GLU A 106 -46.85 -19.62 36.86
CA GLU A 106 -45.91 -20.41 36.04
C GLU A 106 -45.75 -19.83 34.64
N GLN A 107 -46.85 -19.37 34.02
CA GLN A 107 -46.82 -18.71 32.72
C GLN A 107 -46.01 -17.41 32.79
N TRP A 108 -46.18 -16.62 33.86
CA TRP A 108 -45.42 -15.39 34.07
C TRP A 108 -43.92 -15.65 34.25
N GLN A 109 -43.56 -16.67 35.05
CA GLN A 109 -42.17 -17.08 35.20
C GLN A 109 -41.55 -17.59 33.89
N PHE A 110 -42.34 -18.25 33.06
CA PHE A 110 -41.89 -18.68 31.73
C PHE A 110 -41.56 -17.47 30.84
N GLU A 111 -42.40 -16.44 30.79
CA GLU A 111 -42.13 -15.21 30.04
C GLU A 111 -40.86 -14.49 30.52
N ILE A 112 -40.69 -14.35 31.84
CA ILE A 112 -39.47 -13.77 32.41
C ILE A 112 -38.24 -14.59 31.98
N LYS A 113 -38.34 -15.93 32.02
CA LYS A 113 -37.25 -16.81 31.61
C LYS A 113 -36.93 -16.67 30.12
N GLN A 114 -37.94 -16.58 29.25
CA GLN A 114 -37.73 -16.34 27.82
C GLN A 114 -37.03 -15.01 27.58
N SER A 115 -37.51 -13.92 28.22
CA SER A 115 -36.88 -12.60 28.10
C SER A 115 -35.42 -12.60 28.58
N LYS A 116 -35.08 -13.38 29.61
CA LYS A 116 -33.69 -13.56 30.06
C LYS A 116 -32.82 -14.32 29.05
N ILE A 117 -33.35 -15.39 28.46
CA ILE A 117 -32.63 -16.14 27.42
C ILE A 117 -32.34 -15.22 26.22
N GLU A 118 -33.34 -14.45 25.75
CA GLU A 118 -33.16 -13.46 24.68
C GLU A 118 -32.07 -12.43 25.03
N LEU A 119 -32.04 -11.95 26.28
CA LEU A 119 -31.04 -10.99 26.75
C LEU A 119 -29.63 -11.60 26.78
N GLU A 120 -29.49 -12.84 27.24
CA GLU A 120 -28.22 -13.57 27.27
C GLU A 120 -27.69 -13.83 25.86
N GLU A 121 -28.56 -14.22 24.91
CA GLU A 121 -28.21 -14.42 23.51
C GLU A 121 -27.67 -13.14 22.87
N ILE A 122 -28.33 -12.00 23.09
CA ILE A 122 -27.88 -10.71 22.57
C ILE A 122 -26.59 -10.25 23.23
N ALA A 123 -26.41 -10.49 24.54
CA ALA A 123 -25.17 -10.18 25.24
C ALA A 123 -23.99 -11.00 24.71
N ALA A 124 -24.20 -12.31 24.45
CA ALA A 124 -23.18 -13.16 23.85
C ALA A 124 -22.81 -12.70 22.43
N ALA A 125 -23.81 -12.36 21.62
CA ALA A 125 -23.59 -11.85 20.27
C ALA A 125 -22.87 -10.48 20.28
N GLU A 126 -23.17 -9.59 21.23
CA GLU A 126 -22.46 -8.31 21.41
C GLU A 126 -20.99 -8.54 21.77
N GLN A 127 -20.70 -9.52 22.64
CA GLN A 127 -19.34 -9.87 23.02
C GLN A 127 -18.53 -10.39 21.83
N GLU A 128 -19.10 -11.28 21.01
CA GLU A 128 -18.46 -11.77 19.78
C GLU A 128 -18.16 -10.61 18.82
N ARG A 129 -19.10 -9.67 18.66
CA ARG A 129 -18.92 -8.50 17.81
C ARG A 129 -17.85 -7.55 18.32
N THR A 130 -17.77 -7.35 19.63
CA THR A 130 -16.73 -6.55 20.27
C THR A 130 -15.34 -7.17 20.06
N ALA A 131 -15.24 -8.50 20.16
CA ALA A 131 -14.00 -9.22 19.85
C ALA A 131 -13.59 -9.03 18.38
N ARG A 132 -14.54 -9.15 17.45
CA ARG A 132 -14.31 -8.88 16.02
C ARG A 132 -13.90 -7.43 15.75
N GLU A 133 -14.50 -6.46 16.43
CA GLU A 133 -14.09 -5.06 16.33
C GLU A 133 -12.63 -4.88 16.76
N ALA A 134 -12.25 -5.44 17.91
CA ALA A 134 -10.88 -5.36 18.41
C ALA A 134 -9.86 -5.98 17.43
N GLU A 135 -10.22 -7.11 16.82
CA GLU A 135 -9.40 -7.73 15.77
C GLU A 135 -9.23 -6.81 14.55
N LEU A 136 -10.32 -6.26 14.02
CA LEU A 136 -10.29 -5.34 12.88
C LEU A 136 -9.51 -4.06 13.19
N VAL A 137 -9.61 -3.53 14.42
CA VAL A 137 -8.79 -2.40 14.87
C VAL A 137 -7.30 -2.76 14.80
N GLY A 138 -6.92 -3.94 15.29
CA GLY A 138 -5.55 -4.43 15.21
C GLY A 138 -5.05 -4.57 13.78
N GLN A 139 -5.86 -5.19 12.91
CA GLN A 139 -5.54 -5.33 11.48
C GLN A 139 -5.42 -3.96 10.79
N PHE A 140 -6.34 -3.03 11.07
CA PHE A 140 -6.31 -1.69 10.51
C PHE A 140 -5.07 -0.90 10.95
N GLN A 141 -4.68 -1.00 12.23
CA GLN A 141 -3.44 -0.38 12.72
C GLN A 141 -2.21 -0.97 12.03
N ALA A 142 -2.15 -2.30 11.86
CA ALA A 142 -1.08 -2.95 11.12
C ALA A 142 -1.01 -2.46 9.66
N ALA A 143 -2.15 -2.36 8.98
CA ALA A 143 -2.24 -1.84 7.62
C ALA A 143 -1.79 -0.37 7.52
N GLN A 144 -2.16 0.48 8.49
CA GLN A 144 -1.69 1.87 8.53
C GLN A 144 -0.17 1.97 8.75
N ASN A 145 0.40 1.11 9.60
CA ASN A 145 1.84 1.04 9.80
C ASN A 145 2.57 0.62 8.52
N GLN A 146 2.04 -0.39 7.82
CA GLN A 146 2.58 -0.83 6.54
C GLN A 146 2.50 0.28 5.49
N LEU A 147 1.38 1.00 5.43
CA LEU A 147 1.21 2.15 4.54
C LEU A 147 2.24 3.25 4.83
N ALA A 148 2.49 3.56 6.11
CA ALA A 148 3.50 4.52 6.51
C ALA A 148 4.91 4.07 6.10
N GLN A 149 5.23 2.78 6.24
CA GLN A 149 6.50 2.21 5.79
C GLN A 149 6.66 2.30 4.27
N SER A 150 5.65 1.96 3.49
CA SER A 150 5.67 2.06 2.02
C SER A 150 5.88 3.51 1.56
N ARG A 151 5.25 4.50 2.21
CA ARG A 151 5.48 5.92 1.94
C ARG A 151 6.90 6.36 2.28
N ALA A 152 7.43 5.92 3.42
CA ALA A 152 8.81 6.21 3.80
C ALA A 152 9.81 5.62 2.80
N ALA A 153 9.59 4.39 2.34
CA ALA A 153 10.43 3.74 1.34
C ALA A 153 10.42 4.47 -0.02
N ILE A 154 9.27 4.98 -0.45
CA ILE A 154 9.16 5.81 -1.66
C ILE A 154 9.93 7.12 -1.49
N SER A 155 9.74 7.83 -0.37
CA SER A 155 10.46 9.09 -0.11
C SER A 155 11.98 8.88 -0.06
N GLU A 156 12.45 7.77 0.50
CA GLU A 156 13.87 7.44 0.50
C GLU A 156 14.37 7.11 -0.92
N MET A 157 13.56 6.44 -1.73
CA MET A 157 13.88 6.20 -3.14
C MET A 157 14.00 7.51 -3.91
N GLU A 158 13.09 8.47 -3.71
CA GLU A 158 13.16 9.83 -4.29
C GLU A 158 14.44 10.57 -3.88
N ARG A 159 14.81 10.54 -2.60
CA ARG A 159 16.08 11.16 -2.16
C ARG A 159 17.31 10.50 -2.77
N SER A 160 17.30 9.17 -2.88
CA SER A 160 18.40 8.42 -3.50
C SER A 160 18.54 8.75 -4.99
N LEU A 161 17.41 9.00 -5.66
CA LEU A 161 17.35 9.45 -7.04
C LEU A 161 17.94 10.85 -7.19
N ASP A 162 17.51 11.80 -6.36
CA ASP A 162 18.02 13.17 -6.38
C ASP A 162 19.53 13.20 -6.13
N ALA A 163 20.02 12.41 -5.17
CA ALA A 163 21.44 12.30 -4.88
C ALA A 163 22.23 11.70 -6.07
N ALA A 164 21.70 10.66 -6.72
CA ALA A 164 22.32 10.07 -7.90
C ALA A 164 22.37 11.04 -9.09
N ILE A 165 21.31 11.82 -9.30
CA ILE A 165 21.26 12.87 -10.33
C ILE A 165 22.30 13.96 -10.04
N GLN A 166 22.41 14.41 -8.79
CA GLN A 166 23.43 15.41 -8.41
C GLN A 166 24.87 14.92 -8.60
N GLN A 167 25.13 13.63 -8.39
CA GLN A 167 26.46 13.04 -8.63
C GLN A 167 26.80 13.00 -10.13
N LEU A 168 25.81 12.75 -11.00
CA LEU A 168 26.01 12.77 -12.46
C LEU A 168 26.24 14.19 -13.01
N LEU A 169 25.73 15.22 -12.33
CA LEU A 169 25.88 16.62 -12.74
C LEU A 169 27.18 17.28 -12.26
N LYS A 170 27.96 16.64 -11.37
CA LYS A 170 29.26 17.18 -10.96
C LYS A 170 30.30 16.92 -12.06
N PRO A 171 30.93 17.97 -12.63
CA PRO A 171 32.01 17.79 -13.59
C PRO A 171 33.22 17.14 -12.90
N HIS A 172 33.83 16.16 -13.58
CA HIS A 172 35.16 15.65 -13.27
C HIS A 172 36.25 16.54 -13.86
#